data_AF-A0A434AU23-F1
#
_entry.id   AF-A0A434AU23-F1
#
_cell.length_a   1.000
_cell.length_b   1.000
_cell.length_c   1.000
_cell.angle_alpha   90.00
_cell.angle_beta   90.00
_cell.angle_gamma   90.00
#
_symmetry.space_group_name_H-M   'P 1'
#
loop_
_entity.id
_entity.type
_entity.pdbx_description
1 polymer ?
#
loop_
_entity_poly.entity_id
_entity_poly.type
_entity_poly.pdbx_seq_one_letter_code
_entity_poly.pdbx_strand_id
1 'polypeptide(L)' 'MREIVCNCQLVDRKTINKAIHEKNATTIEEIRRYTGANTGCGKCIGYINSILDLEVPKIVQKIENTTQNKFKLW' A
#
# COMPACT_ATOMS: atom_id res chain seq x y z
N MET A 1 -16.53 5.80 10.23
CA MET A 1 -15.55 6.91 10.29
C MET A 1 -14.51 6.69 9.20
N ARG A 2 -14.17 7.72 8.41
CA ARG A 2 -13.10 7.62 7.41
C ARG A 2 -11.79 7.99 8.08
N GLU A 3 -10.82 7.08 8.06
CA GLU A 3 -9.49 7.33 8.60
C GLU A 3 -8.64 8.03 7.54
N ILE A 4 -8.37 9.33 7.75
CA ILE A 4 -7.55 10.14 6.84
C ILE A 4 -6.08 9.96 7.23
N VAL A 5 -5.28 9.53 6.25
CA VAL A 5 -3.82 9.34 6.39
C VAL A 5 -3.08 10.62 5.99
N CYS A 6 -3.51 11.28 4.91
CA CYS A 6 -2.92 12.52 4.44
C CYS A 6 -3.97 13.64 4.39
N ASN A 7 -3.84 14.63 5.26
CA ASN A 7 -4.77 15.77 5.30
C ASN A 7 -4.57 16.76 4.15
N CYS A 8 -3.38 16.86 3.56
CA CYS A 8 -3.13 17.78 2.43
C CYS A 8 -3.90 17.39 1.16
N GLN A 9 -3.97 16.09 0.90
CA GLN A 9 -4.56 15.55 -0.33
C GLN A 9 -5.83 14.72 -0.04
N LEU A 10 -6.31 14.77 1.21
CA LEU A 10 -7.49 14.04 1.68
C LEU A 10 -7.47 12.54 1.37
N VAL A 11 -6.29 11.92 1.46
CA VAL A 11 -6.11 10.50 1.18
C VAL A 11 -6.45 9.69 2.43
N ASP A 12 -7.37 8.73 2.28
CA ASP A 12 -7.79 7.82 3.34
C ASP A 12 -7.01 6.50 3.35
N ARG A 13 -7.10 5.76 4.46
CA ARG A 13 -6.44 4.46 4.63
C ARG A 13 -6.85 3.45 3.57
N LYS A 14 -8.11 3.48 3.13
CA LYS A 14 -8.63 2.57 2.09
C LYS A 14 -7.91 2.79 0.76
N THR A 15 -7.65 4.03 0.39
CA THR A 15 -6.95 4.38 -0.84
C THR A 15 -5.50 3.88 -0.82
N ILE A 16 -4.81 4.04 0.31
CA ILE A 16 -3.45 3.48 0.52
C ILE A 16 -3.47 1.95 0.40
N ASN A 17 -4.39 1.28 1.10
CA ASN A 17 -4.50 -0.19 1.03
C ASN A 17 -4.78 -0.66 -0.41
N LYS A 18 -5.65 0.02 -1.17
CA LYS A 18 -5.87 -0.31 -2.58
C LYS A 18 -4.60 -0.19 -3.41
N ALA A 19 -3.81 0.86 -3.23
CA ALA A 19 -2.53 1.01 -3.94
C ALA A 19 -1.56 -0.14 -3.61
N ILE A 20 -1.48 -0.55 -2.34
CA ILE A 20 -0.62 -1.68 -1.93
C ILE A 20 -1.10 -3.00 -2.54
N HIS A 21 -2.39 -3.32 -2.40
CA HIS A 21 -2.93 -4.63 -2.77
C HIS A 21 -3.23 -4.80 -4.27
N GLU A 22 -3.64 -3.73 -4.96
CA GLU A 22 -4.01 -3.80 -6.38
C GLU A 22 -2.88 -3.37 -7.32
N LYS A 23 -1.96 -2.51 -6.85
CA LYS A 23 -0.84 -1.99 -7.65
C LYS A 23 0.53 -2.47 -7.16
N ASN A 24 0.59 -3.30 -6.12
CA ASN A 24 1.82 -3.77 -5.48
C ASN A 24 2.75 -2.60 -5.07
N ALA A 25 2.17 -1.49 -4.60
CA ALA A 25 2.95 -0.38 -4.09
C ALA A 25 3.62 -0.80 -2.78
N THR A 26 4.96 -0.81 -2.77
CA THR A 26 5.77 -1.22 -1.61
C THR A 26 6.60 -0.07 -1.03
N THR A 27 6.66 1.06 -1.76
CA THR A 27 7.45 2.23 -1.37
C THR A 27 6.60 3.48 -1.24
N ILE A 28 7.09 4.47 -0.48
CA ILE A 28 6.43 5.77 -0.35
C ILE A 28 6.27 6.45 -1.72
N GLU A 29 7.26 6.32 -2.60
CA GLU A 29 7.22 6.96 -3.92
C GLU A 29 6.13 6.35 -4.80
N GLU A 30 5.93 5.03 -4.74
CA GLU A 30 4.81 4.37 -5.42
C GLU A 30 3.47 4.78 -4.83
N ILE A 31 3.36 4.84 -3.50
CA ILE A 31 2.16 5.35 -2.83
C ILE A 31 1.86 6.79 -3.29
N ARG A 32 2.87 7.65 -3.30
CA ARG A 32 2.77 9.02 -3.81
C ARG A 32 2.30 9.04 -5.27
N ARG A 33 2.87 8.18 -6.12
CA ARG A 33 2.51 8.10 -7.54
C ARG A 33 1.06 7.66 -7.76
N TYR A 34 0.57 6.70 -6.96
CA TYR A 34 -0.77 6.13 -7.14
C TYR A 34 -1.88 6.87 -6.40
N THR A 35 -1.58 7.46 -5.24
CA THR A 35 -2.61 8.09 -4.39
C THR A 35 -2.44 9.60 -4.25
N GLY A 36 -1.32 10.17 -4.70
CA GLY A 36 -0.99 11.58 -4.51
C GLY A 36 -0.61 11.95 -3.07
N ALA A 37 -0.60 11.00 -2.12
CA ALA A 37 -0.20 11.27 -0.75
C ALA A 37 1.25 11.77 -0.67
N ASN A 38 1.60 12.51 0.38
CA ASN A 38 2.96 13.02 0.59
C ASN A 38 3.46 14.04 -0.48
N THR A 39 2.57 14.72 -1.19
CA THR A 39 2.91 15.79 -2.14
C THR A 39 2.83 17.20 -1.54
N GLY A 40 2.40 17.32 -0.29
CA GLY A 40 2.21 18.60 0.42
C GLY A 40 3.25 18.82 1.53
N CYS A 41 2.87 18.51 2.78
CA CYS A 41 3.66 18.88 3.97
C CYS A 41 4.57 17.79 4.56
N GLY A 42 4.57 16.56 4.05
CA GLY A 42 5.42 15.48 4.56
C GLY A 42 4.96 14.77 5.85
N LYS A 43 4.02 15.33 6.62
CA LYS A 43 3.65 14.79 7.95
C LYS A 43 3.09 13.37 7.95
N CYS A 44 2.52 12.91 6.83
CA CYS A 44 1.94 11.58 6.72
C CYS A 44 2.98 10.47 6.43
N ILE A 45 4.26 10.81 6.18
CA ILE A 45 5.31 9.84 5.82
C ILE A 45 5.43 8.72 6.87
N GLY A 46 5.56 9.10 8.15
CA GLY A 46 5.70 8.12 9.23
C GLY A 46 4.52 7.16 9.29
N TYR A 47 3.30 7.67 9.11
CA TYR A 47 2.11 6.83 9.14
C TYR A 47 2.02 5.91 7.90
N ILE A 48 2.35 6.44 6.70
CA ILE A 48 2.40 5.64 5.47
C ILE A 48 3.41 4.49 5.61
N ASN A 49 4.59 4.73 6.19
CA ASN A 49 5.57 3.68 6.44
C ASN A 49 5.02 2.58 7.36
N SER A 50 4.37 2.94 8.48
CA SER A 50 3.75 1.94 9.35
C SER A 50 2.68 1.11 8.64
N ILE A 51 1.96 1.67 7.67
CA ILE A 51 0.99 0.93 6.86
C ILE A 51 1.71 -0.05 5.92
N LEU A 52 2.77 0.41 5.26
CA LEU A 52 3.59 -0.42 4.36
C LEU A 52 4.20 -1.61 5.11
N ASP A 53 4.81 -1.37 6.28
CA ASP A 53 5.43 -2.40 7.11
C ASP A 53 4.44 -3.51 7.51
N LEU A 54 3.16 -3.16 7.70
CA LEU A 54 2.10 -4.11 8.07
C LEU A 54 1.48 -4.83 6.86
N GLU A 55 1.34 -4.16 5.72
CA GLU A 55 0.58 -4.68 4.58
C GLU A 55 1.45 -5.32 3.49
N VAL A 56 2.68 -4.84 3.29
CA VAL A 56 3.61 -5.37 2.28
C VAL A 56 3.94 -6.86 2.51
N PRO A 57 4.20 -7.33 3.74
CA PRO A 57 4.45 -8.76 3.97
C PRO A 57 3.27 -9.66 3.57
N LYS A 58 2.02 -9.15 3.71
CA LYS A 58 0.80 -9.91 3.40
C LYS A 58 0.63 -10.13 1.89
N ILE A 59 1.03 -9.15 1.07
CA ILE A 59 0.95 -9.29 -0.40
C ILE A 59 2.02 -10.25 -0.93
N VAL A 60 3.22 -10.25 -0.36
CA VAL A 60 4.32 -11.13 -0.77
C VAL A 60 3.92 -12.59 -0.57
N GLN A 61 3.39 -12.96 0.60
CA GLN A 61 2.92 -14.32 0.86
C GLN A 61 1.80 -14.74 -0.10
N LYS A 62 0.89 -13.83 -0.46
CA LYS A 62 -0.19 -14.14 -1.41
C LYS A 62 0.36 -14.48 -2.80
N ILE A 63 1.38 -13.75 -3.26
CA ILE A 63 2.03 -13.99 -4.56
C ILE A 63 2.78 -15.33 -4.55
N GLU A 64 3.52 -15.63 -3.49
CA GLU A 64 4.23 -16.90 -3.32
C GLU A 64 3.26 -18.10 -3.32
N ASN A 65 2.19 -18.03 -2.52
CA ASN A 65 1.17 -19.07 -2.44
C ASN A 65 0.43 -19.29 -3.77
N THR A 66 0.22 -18.22 -4.54
CA THR A 66 -0.38 -18.32 -5.89
C THR A 66 0.57 -19.01 -6.87
N THR A 67 1.88 -18.73 -6.75
CA THR A 67 2.89 -19.30 -7.64
C THR A 67 3.05 -20.80 -7.41
N GLN A 68 3.02 -21.27 -6.16
CA GLN A 68 3.11 -22.69 -5.81
C GLN A 68 1.94 -23.52 -6.34
N ASN A 69 0.71 -22.98 -6.32
CA ASN A 69 -0.46 -23.67 -6.85
C ASN A 69 -0.44 -23.84 -8.38
N LYS A 70 0.33 -23.03 -9.10
CA LYS A 70 0.46 -23.14 -10.56
C LYS A 70 1.34 -24.31 -11.00
N PHE A 71 2.27 -24.76 -10.17
CA PHE A 71 3.20 -25.86 -10.48
C PHE A 71 2.67 -27.26 -10.16
N LYS A 72 1.48 -27.37 -9.56
CA LYS A 72 0.88 -28.66 -9.15
C LYS A 72 -0.22 -29.17 -10.09
N LEU A 73 -0.18 -28.76 -11.36
CA LEU A 73 -1.18 -29.05 -12.39
C LEU A 73 -0.70 -30.03 -13.48
N TRP A 74 0.33 -30.83 -13.20
CA TRP A 74 0.62 -32.09 -13.88
C TRP A 74 1.07 -33.13 -12.85
#